data_AF-A0A6S6UBV2-F1
#
_entry.id   AF-A0A6S6UBV2-F1
#
_cell.length_a   1.000
_cell.length_b   1.000
_cell.length_c   1.000
_cell.angle_alpha   90.00
_cell.angle_beta   90.00
_cell.angle_gamma   90.00
#
_symmetry.space_group_name_H-M   'P 1'
#
loop_
_entity.id
_entity.type
_entity.pdbx_description
1 polymer ?
#
loop_
_entity_poly.entity_id
_entity_poly.type
_entity_poly.pdbx_seq_one_letter_code
_entity_poly.pdbx_strand_id
1 'polypeptide(L)' 'MWNAAVKRSGIEHATLNDLRSKATTDAKKQGLNPTKLLGHTDARTSEIYTRQRATIVATPVTMSRKTE' A
#
# COMPACT_ATOMS: atom_id res chain seq x y z
N MET A 1 -24.46 8.15 -5.43
CA MET A 1 -23.29 8.69 -6.17
C MET A 1 -22.20 7.64 -6.38
N TRP A 2 -21.75 6.91 -5.35
CA TRP A 2 -20.72 5.86 -5.48
C TRP A 2 -21.03 4.80 -6.56
N ASN A 3 -22.19 4.16 -6.51
CA ASN A 3 -22.57 3.11 -7.47
C ASN A 3 -22.56 3.58 -8.94
N ALA A 4 -22.90 4.86 -9.19
CA ALA A 4 -22.84 5.43 -10.53
C ALA A 4 -21.38 5.63 -10.99
N ALA A 5 -20.49 6.06 -10.09
CA ALA A 5 -19.06 6.17 -10.38
C ALA A 5 -18.44 4.79 -10.66
N VAL A 6 -18.79 3.76 -9.88
CA VAL A 6 -18.36 2.37 -10.08
C VAL A 6 -18.85 1.84 -11.43
N LYS A 7 -20.13 2.05 -11.77
CA LYS A 7 -20.68 1.66 -13.08
C LYS A 7 -19.95 2.36 -14.24
N ARG A 8 -19.62 3.64 -14.08
CA ARG A 8 -18.92 4.42 -15.11
C ARG A 8 -17.44 4.05 -15.26
N SER A 9 -16.78 3.61 -14.18
CA SER A 9 -15.37 3.22 -14.23
C SER A 9 -15.16 1.83 -14.84
N GLY A 10 -16.21 1.02 -15.00
CA GLY A 10 -16.10 -0.36 -15.48
C GLY A 10 -15.42 -1.30 -14.50
N ILE A 11 -15.30 -0.90 -13.23
CA ILE A 11 -14.72 -1.73 -12.18
C ILE A 11 -15.85 -2.43 -11.44
N GLU A 12 -15.80 -3.75 -11.37
CA GLU A 12 -16.79 -4.53 -10.64
C GLU A 12 -16.48 -4.56 -9.14
N HIS A 13 -17.54 -4.58 -8.31
CA HIS A 13 -17.46 -4.77 -6.86
C HIS A 13 -16.58 -3.79 -6.08
N ALA A 14 -16.27 -2.61 -6.64
CA ALA A 14 -15.49 -1.59 -5.94
C ALA A 14 -16.28 -0.97 -4.78
N THR A 15 -15.67 -0.97 -3.60
CA THR A 15 -16.22 -0.35 -2.39
C THR A 15 -15.44 0.92 -2.00
N LEU A 16 -16.04 1.78 -1.19
CA LEU A 16 -15.34 2.94 -0.64
C LEU A 16 -14.13 2.54 0.23
N ASN A 17 -14.20 1.38 0.88
CA ASN A 17 -13.08 0.85 1.67
C ASN A 17 -11.86 0.50 0.79
N ASP A 18 -12.08 0.16 -0.48
CA ASP A 18 -10.98 -0.11 -1.42
C ASP A 18 -10.24 1.18 -1.79
N LEU A 19 -10.94 2.32 -1.90
CA LEU A 19 -10.29 3.61 -2.05
C LEU A 19 -9.44 3.97 -0.83
N ARG A 20 -9.98 3.74 0.38
CA ARG A 20 -9.21 3.95 1.62
C ARG A 20 -7.95 3.09 1.61
N SER A 21 -8.08 1.81 1.29
CA SER A 21 -6.95 0.87 1.19
C SER A 21 -5.92 1.29 0.15
N LYS A 22 -6.37 1.76 -1.03
CA LYS A 22 -5.51 2.29 -2.09
C LYS A 22 -4.73 3.50 -1.62
N ALA A 23 -5.41 4.50 -1.03
CA ALA A 23 -4.76 5.72 -0.54
C ALA A 23 -3.70 5.41 0.54
N THR A 24 -4.01 4.49 1.47
CA THR A 24 -3.04 4.03 2.49
C THR A 24 -1.81 3.37 1.87
N THR A 25 -2.04 2.49 0.91
CA THR A 25 -0.97 1.77 0.21
C THR A 25 -0.06 2.73 -0.56
N ASP A 26 -0.63 3.70 -1.26
CA ASP A 26 0.13 4.69 -2.03
C ASP A 26 0.92 5.63 -1.12
N ALA A 27 0.33 6.07 0.00
CA ALA A 27 1.04 6.88 1.00
C ALA A 27 2.26 6.14 1.57
N LYS A 28 2.12 4.84 1.90
CA LYS A 28 3.23 4.00 2.37
C LYS A 28 4.33 3.88 1.31
N LYS A 29 3.96 3.69 0.04
CA LYS A 29 4.91 3.64 -1.10
C LYS A 29 5.67 4.95 -1.29
N GLN A 30 5.02 6.08 -1.04
CA GLN A 30 5.63 7.42 -1.12
C GLN A 30 6.50 7.75 0.11
N GLY A 31 6.60 6.85 1.09
CA GLY A 31 7.33 7.10 2.34
C GLY A 31 6.61 8.06 3.30
N LEU A 32 5.33 8.34 3.09
CA LEU A 32 4.51 9.15 3.99
C LEU A 32 4.03 8.33 5.19
N ASN A 33 3.40 9.00 6.17
CA ASN A 33 2.82 8.34 7.35
C ASN A 33 1.34 7.94 7.10
N PRO A 34 1.04 6.67 6.76
CA PRO A 34 -0.32 6.22 6.49
C PRO A 34 -1.24 6.29 7.72
N THR A 35 -0.71 6.09 8.93
CA THR A 35 -1.49 6.12 10.17
C THR A 35 -2.06 7.51 10.44
N LYS A 36 -1.24 8.55 10.26
CA LYS A 36 -1.69 9.95 10.35
C LYS A 36 -2.69 10.28 9.26
N LEU A 37 -2.47 9.83 8.02
CA LEU A 37 -3.41 10.03 6.91
C LEU A 37 -4.80 9.44 7.20
N LEU A 38 -4.84 8.27 7.84
CA LEU A 38 -6.08 7.60 8.20
C LEU A 38 -6.74 8.14 9.48
N GLY A 39 -6.03 8.97 10.25
CA GLY A 39 -6.47 9.45 11.56
C GLY A 39 -6.55 8.35 12.62
N HIS A 40 -5.78 7.28 12.48
CA HIS A 40 -5.76 6.20 13.46
C HIS A 40 -4.71 6.47 14.55
N THR A 41 -5.01 6.04 15.78
CA THR A 41 -4.07 6.09 16.90
C THR A 41 -3.07 4.92 16.86
N ASP A 42 -3.52 3.75 16.40
CA ASP A 42 -2.74 2.52 16.33
C ASP A 42 -2.29 2.22 14.89
N ALA A 43 -1.00 1.90 14.74
CA ALA A 43 -0.41 1.47 13.48
C ALA A 43 -1.01 0.14 13.00
N ARG A 44 -1.34 -0.78 13.90
CA ARG A 44 -1.92 -2.10 13.56
C ARG A 44 -3.24 -1.97 12.81
N THR A 45 -4.10 -1.03 13.23
CA THR A 45 -5.37 -0.72 12.55
C THR A 45 -5.15 -0.16 11.15
N SER A 46 -4.05 0.58 10.95
CA SER A 46 -3.67 1.13 9.65
C SER A 46 -3.10 0.06 8.71
N GLU A 47 -2.40 -0.93 9.25
CA GLU A 47 -1.80 -2.02 8.49
C GLU A 47 -2.84 -2.88 7.77
N ILE A 48 -4.04 -3.05 8.34
CA ILE A 48 -5.18 -3.77 7.73
C ILE A 48 -5.54 -3.20 6.34
N TYR A 49 -5.37 -1.89 6.15
CA TYR A 49 -5.67 -1.20 4.89
C TYR A 49 -4.49 -1.25 3.90
N THR A 50 -3.32 -1.71 4.31
CA THR A 50 -2.14 -1.87 3.44
C THR A 50 -2.21 -3.23 2.74
N ARG A 51 -2.93 -3.29 1.61
CA ARG A 51 -3.24 -4.57 0.93
C ARG A 51 -2.18 -5.04 -0.08
N GLN A 52 -1.39 -4.13 -0.67
CA GLN A 52 -0.25 -4.55 -1.48
C GLN A 52 0.92 -4.90 -0.58
N ARG A 53 1.18 -6.20 -0.42
CA ARG A 53 2.44 -6.69 0.14
C ARG A 53 3.54 -6.35 -0.86
N ALA A 54 4.44 -5.44 -0.49
CA ALA A 54 5.61 -5.14 -1.31
C ALA A 54 6.57 -6.35 -1.27
N THR A 55 7.06 -6.78 -2.43
CA THR A 55 8.17 -7.73 -2.48
C THR A 55 9.43 -7.02 -2.01
N ILE A 56 10.02 -7.49 -0.91
CA ILE A 56 11.29 -6.97 -0.42
C ILE A 56 12.38 -7.42 -1.40
N VAL A 57 12.93 -6.49 -2.17
CA VAL A 57 14.10 -6.74 -3.02
C VAL A 57 15.34 -6.44 -2.19
N ALA A 58 16.16 -7.46 -1.92
CA ALA A 58 17.41 -7.31 -1.18
C ALA A 58 18.59 -7.17 -2.15
N THR A 59 19.54 -6.29 -1.82
CA THR A 59 20.81 -6.21 -2.54
C THR A 59 21.68 -7.41 -2.15
N PRO A 60 22.17 -8.22 -3.10
CA PRO A 60 23.07 -9.32 -2.78
C PRO A 60 24.38 -8.76 -2.21
N VAL A 61 24.97 -9.47 -1.24
CA VAL A 61 26.33 -9.17 -0.78
C VAL A 61 27.33 -9.53 -1.87
N THR A 62 28.14 -8.57 -2.31
CA THR A 62 29.23 -8.85 -3.26
C THR A 62 30.29 -9.68 -2.55
N MET A 63 30.41 -10.95 -2.91
CA MET A 63 31.51 -11.78 -2.40
C MET A 63 32.83 -11.24 -2.95
N SER A 64 33.71 -10.75 -2.08
CA SER A 64 35.06 -10.37 -2.46
C SER A 64 35.81 -11.61 -2.94
N ARG A 65 36.16 -11.66 -4.23
CA ARG A 65 37.04 -12.71 -4.76
C ARG A 65 38.38 -12.55 -4.05
N LYS A 66 38.81 -13.57 -3.32
CA LYS A 66 40.20 -13.63 -2.84
C LYS A 66 41.10 -13.62 -4.09
N THR A 67 41.95 -12.62 -4.18
CA THR A 67 43.08 -12.58 -5.10
C THR A 67 44.04 -13.70 -4.72
N GLU A 68 44.26 -14.63 -5.64
CA GLU A 68 45.42 -15.54 -5.64
C GLU A 68 46.71 -14.80 -6.02
#